data_AF-A0A7H4GSC3-F1
#
_entry.id   AF-A0A7H4GSC3-F1
#
_cell.length_a   1.000
_cell.length_b   1.000
_cell.length_c   1.000
_cell.angle_alpha   90.00
_cell.angle_beta   90.00
_cell.angle_gamma   90.00
#
_symmetry.space_group_name_H-M   'P 1'
#
loop_
_entity.id
_entity.type
_entity.pdbx_description
1 polymer ?
#
loop_
_entity_poly.entity_id
_entity_poly.type
_entity_poly.pdbx_seq_one_letter_code
_entity_poly.pdbx_strand_id
1 'polypeptide(L)' 'MELYSFACPWCNEPNELPLDPGELGQEVVMDCRVCCRPIEIKLPDQPDGEPMVRGEGQ' A
#
# COMPACT_ATOMS: atom_id res chain seq x y z
N MET A 1 3.04 7.04 -14.20
CA MET A 1 2.39 6.12 -13.25
C MET A 1 3.43 5.08 -12.89
N GLU A 2 3.91 5.15 -11.66
CA GLU A 2 4.94 4.25 -11.11
C GLU A 2 4.23 3.22 -10.22
N LEU A 3 4.75 1.99 -10.17
CA LEU A 3 4.20 0.92 -9.35
C LEU A 3 5.12 0.64 -8.18
N TYR A 4 4.56 0.68 -6.96
CA TYR A 4 5.24 0.30 -5.74
C TYR A 4 4.89 -1.15 -5.38
N SER A 5 5.91 -2.00 -5.20
CA SER A 5 5.75 -3.40 -4.84
C SER A 5 6.00 -3.64 -3.36
N PHE A 6 5.12 -4.39 -2.70
CA PHE A 6 5.25 -4.70 -1.27
C PHE A 6 4.73 -6.11 -0.95
N ALA A 7 5.13 -6.64 0.21
CA ALA A 7 4.63 -7.93 0.69
C ALA A 7 3.34 -7.74 1.52
N CYS A 8 2.34 -8.58 1.28
CA CYS A 8 1.11 -8.58 2.07
C CYS A 8 1.43 -8.88 3.56
N PRO A 9 0.97 -8.06 4.52
CA PRO A 9 1.23 -8.25 5.95
C PRO A 9 0.56 -9.52 6.52
N TRP A 10 -0.36 -10.13 5.76
CA TRP A 10 -1.11 -11.30 6.18
C TRP A 10 -0.55 -12.63 5.66
N CYS A 11 -0.26 -12.69 4.36
CA CYS A 11 0.15 -13.93 3.69
C CYS A 11 1.52 -13.86 3.03
N ASN A 12 2.22 -12.71 3.13
CA ASN A 12 3.54 -12.45 2.55
C ASN A 12 3.63 -12.50 1.01
N GLU A 13 2.50 -12.65 0.31
CA GLU A 13 2.48 -12.63 -1.15
C GLU A 13 2.69 -11.20 -1.70
N PRO A 14 3.35 -11.04 -2.86
CA PRO A 14 3.63 -9.73 -3.43
C PRO A 14 2.35 -9.04 -3.93
N ASN A 15 2.24 -7.75 -3.64
CA ASN A 15 1.19 -6.84 -4.08
C ASN A 15 1.81 -5.59 -4.71
N GLU A 16 1.01 -4.86 -5.48
CA GLU A 16 1.44 -3.67 -6.23
C GLU A 16 0.43 -2.54 -6.00
N LEU A 17 0.93 -1.33 -5.79
CA LEU A 17 0.14 -0.11 -5.63
C LEU A 17 0.60 0.94 -6.66
N PRO A 18 -0.29 1.51 -7.48
CA PRO A 18 0.05 2.67 -8.30
C PRO A 18 0.29 3.89 -7.41
N LEU A 19 1.45 4.54 -7.58
CA LEU A 19 1.75 5.81 -6.93
C LEU A 19 1.40 6.97 -7.87
N ASP A 20 0.52 7.86 -7.40
CA ASP A 20 0.23 9.15 -8.03
C ASP A 20 0.75 10.29 -7.13
N PRO A 21 1.59 11.20 -7.64
CA PRO A 21 2.01 12.40 -6.89
C PRO A 21 0.85 13.28 -6.40
N GLY A 22 -0.33 13.19 -7.01
CA GLY A 22 -1.54 13.88 -6.54
C GLY A 22 -2.17 13.25 -5.30
N GLU A 23 -1.74 12.06 -4.90
CA GLU A 23 -2.28 11.29 -3.77
C GLU A 23 -1.35 11.27 -2.55
N LEU A 24 -0.30 12.08 -2.54
CA LEU A 24 0.60 12.21 -1.38
C LEU A 24 -0.18 12.53 -0.10
N GLY A 25 0.20 11.86 0.99
CA GLY A 25 -0.43 11.98 2.30
C GLY A 25 -1.81 11.30 2.42
N GLN A 26 -2.33 10.65 1.37
CA GLN A 26 -3.58 9.90 1.44
C GLN A 26 -3.40 8.53 2.11
N GLU A 27 -4.48 8.03 2.68
CA GLU A 27 -4.59 6.66 3.19
C GLU A 27 -5.47 5.85 2.23
N VAL A 28 -4.95 4.71 1.79
CA VAL A 28 -5.59 3.82 0.83
C VAL A 28 -5.81 2.48 1.49
N VAL A 29 -7.01 1.92 1.36
CA VAL A 29 -7.31 0.55 1.77
C VAL A 29 -7.54 -0.29 0.52
N MET A 30 -6.81 -1.39 0.40
CA MET A 30 -6.97 -2.35 -0.69
C MET A 30 -6.92 -3.78 -0.17
N ASP A 31 -7.62 -4.69 -0.84
CA ASP A 31 -7.55 -6.10 -0.51
C ASP A 31 -6.31 -6.76 -1.14
N CYS A 32 -5.69 -7.68 -0.40
CA CYS A 32 -4.65 -8.53 -0.95
C CYS A 32 -5.17 -9.32 -2.16
N ARG A 33 -4.47 -9.25 -3.29
CA ARG A 33 -4.83 -9.98 -4.54
C ARG A 33 -4.78 -11.51 -4.43
N VAL A 34 -4.21 -12.05 -3.33
CA VAL A 34 -4.08 -13.50 -3.10
C VAL A 34 -4.97 -13.99 -1.97
N CYS A 35 -4.89 -13.36 -0.79
CA CYS A 35 -5.65 -13.80 0.40
C CYS A 35 -6.90 -12.98 0.72
N CYS A 36 -7.21 -11.95 -0.08
CA CYS A 36 -8.40 -11.09 0.07
C CYS A 36 -8.55 -10.42 1.44
N ARG A 37 -7.46 -10.25 2.19
CA ARG A 37 -7.48 -9.53 3.47
C ARG A 37 -7.18 -8.03 3.25
N PRO A 38 -7.84 -7.14 4.00
CA PRO A 38 -7.67 -5.70 3.84
C PRO A 38 -6.27 -5.25 4.29
N ILE A 39 -5.66 -4.40 3.47
CA ILE A 39 -4.33 -3.80 3.68
C ILE A 39 -4.52 -2.29 3.70
N GLU A 40 -4.07 -1.65 4.77
CA GLU A 40 -4.03 -0.20 4.91
C GLU A 40 -2.65 0.30 4.50
N ILE A 41 -2.61 1.26 3.58
CA ILE A 41 -1.39 1.84 3.05
C ILE A 41 -1.47 3.36 3.19
N LYS A 42 -0.52 3.94 3.92
CA LYS A 42 -0.36 5.38 4.00
C LYS A 42 0.67 5.83 2.98
N LEU A 43 0.25 6.68 2.05
CA LEU A 43 1.14 7.30 1.06
C LEU A 43 2.02 8.35 1.75
N PRO A 44 3.27 8.51 1.28
CA PRO A 44 4.20 9.45 1.90
C PRO A 44 3.72 10.90 1.70
N ASP A 45 4.12 11.79 2.60
CA ASP A 45 3.85 13.23 2.49
C ASP A 45 4.80 13.93 1.50
N GLN A 46 5.83 13.21 1.02
CA GLN A 46 6.85 13.71 0.09
C GLN A 46 7.02 12.71 -1.08
N PRO A 47 7.37 13.19 -2.29
CA PRO A 47 7.48 12.34 -3.48
C PRO A 47 8.53 11.22 -3.40
N ASP A 48 9.53 11.39 -2.54
CA ASP A 48 10.65 10.47 -2.31
C ASP A 48 10.49 9.61 -1.05
N GLY A 49 9.37 9.76 -0.33
CA GLY A 49 9.06 8.93 0.82
C GLY A 49 8.60 7.53 0.44
N GLU A 50 8.66 6.59 1.39
CA GLU A 50 8.17 5.23 1.20
C GLU A 50 6.75 5.09 1.78
N PRO A 51 5.82 4.41 1.07
CA PRO A 51 4.52 4.08 1.64
C PRO A 51 4.63 3.21 2.89
N MET A 52 3.80 3.49 3.90
CA MET A 52 3.70 2.65 5.09
C MET A 52 2.61 1.61 4.88
N VAL A 53 2.95 0.32 4.96
CA VAL A 53 2.01 -0.79 4.70
C VAL A 53 1.70 -1.54 5.99
N ARG A 54 0.41 -1.76 6.29
CA ARG A 54 -0.08 -2.48 7.47
C ARG A 54 -1.35 -3.29 7.17
N GLY A 55 -1.67 -4.27 8.00
CA GLY A 55 -2.98 -4.92 7.97
C GLY A 55 -4.02 -4.05 8.68
N GLU A 56 -5.22 -3.90 8.11
CA GLU A 56 -6.28 -3.12 8.76
C GLU A 56 -6.61 -3.69 10.15
N GLY A 57 -6.66 -2.81 11.17
CA GLY A 57 -7.01 -3.18 12.54
C GLY A 57 -5.86 -3.73 13.39
N GLN A 58 -4.61 -3.50 12.98
CA GLN A 58 -3.40 -3.88 13.74
C GLN A 58 -2.79 -2.75 14.56
#